data_AF-A0A8T7GDF3-F1
#
_entry.id   AF-A0A8T7GDF3-F1
#
_cell.length_a   1.000
_cell.length_b   1.000
_cell.length_c   1.000
_cell.angle_alpha   90.00
_cell.angle_beta   90.00
_cell.angle_gamma   90.00
#
_symmetry.space_group_name_H-M   'P 1'
#
loop_
_entity.id
_entity.type
_entity.pdbx_description
1 polymer ?
#
loop_
_entity_poly.entity_id
_entity_poly.type
_entity_poly.pdbx_seq_one_letter_code
_entity_poly.pdbx_strand_id
1 'polypeptide(L)' 'MRLYITVRFSSDDKLIVEGDQVSISIKSAPERGKANRELIKRLAKHFQVP' A
#
# COMPACT_ATOMS: atom_id res chain seq x y z
N MET A 1 4.32 10.36 14.15
CA MET A 1 3.32 10.49 13.07
C MET A 1 2.69 9.12 12.83
N ARG A 2 1.37 9.02 12.79
CA ARG A 2 0.64 7.76 12.58
C ARG A 2 -0.08 7.85 11.24
N LEU A 3 -0.04 6.77 10.44
CA LEU A 3 -0.77 6.68 9.18
C LEU A 3 -1.85 5.61 9.32
N TYR A 4 -3.01 5.86 8.73
CA TYR A 4 -4.12 4.92 8.64
C TYR A 4 -4.20 4.38 7.21
N ILE A 5 -3.92 3.08 7.07
CA ILE A 5 -3.77 2.45 5.76
C ILE A 5 -4.99 1.57 5.49
N THR A 6 -5.73 1.90 4.43
CA THR A 6 -6.80 1.08 3.88
C THR A 6 -6.29 0.33 2.66
N VAL A 7 -6.31 -1.00 2.72
CA VAL A 7 -5.85 -1.88 1.65
C VAL A 7 -7.06 -2.43 0.89
N ARG A 8 -7.05 -2.26 -0.44
CA ARG A 8 -8.07 -2.84 -1.34
C ARG A 8 -7.43 -3.83 -2.29
N PHE A 9 -8.02 -5.01 -2.44
CA PHE A 9 -7.59 -5.99 -3.44
C PHE A 9 -8.17 -5.60 -4.79
N SER A 10 -7.33 -5.17 -5.71
CA SER A 10 -7.75 -4.72 -7.03
C SER A 10 -6.57 -4.66 -8.01
N SER A 11 -6.88 -4.83 -9.29
CA SER A 11 -5.94 -4.77 -10.40
C SER A 11 -5.47 -3.34 -10.73
N ASP A 12 -6.13 -2.33 -10.15
CA ASP A 12 -5.79 -0.93 -10.36
C ASP A 12 -4.53 -0.50 -9.57
N ASP A 13 -3.78 0.43 -10.13
CA ASP A 13 -2.54 0.96 -9.52
C ASP A 13 -2.83 2.24 -8.73
N LYS A 14 -3.87 2.21 -7.90
CA LYS A 14 -4.26 3.38 -7.11
C LYS A 14 -3.49 3.44 -5.80
N LEU A 15 -2.88 4.59 -5.56
CA LEU A 15 -2.36 5.01 -4.27
C LEU A 15 -2.74 6.47 -4.07
N ILE A 16 -3.56 6.71 -3.05
CA ILE A 16 -4.10 8.03 -2.70
C ILE A 16 -3.64 8.33 -1.28
N VAL A 17 -3.04 9.50 -1.09
CA VAL A 17 -2.59 9.99 0.22
C VAL A 17 -3.30 11.30 0.51
N GLU A 18 -4.09 11.31 1.58
CA GLU A 18 -4.88 12.45 2.04
C GLU A 18 -4.60 12.67 3.53
N GLY A 19 -3.63 13.54 3.83
CA GLY A 19 -3.19 13.79 5.20
C GLY A 19 -2.55 12.55 5.83
N ASP A 20 -3.21 12.00 6.85
CA ASP A 20 -2.79 10.78 7.55
C ASP A 20 -3.45 9.49 7.02
N GLN A 21 -4.35 9.61 6.03
CA GLN A 21 -5.01 8.48 5.40
C GLN A 21 -4.32 8.08 4.11
N VAL A 22 -4.08 6.77 3.97
CA VAL A 22 -3.52 6.17 2.76
C VAL A 22 -4.47 5.09 2.26
N SER A 23 -5.00 5.28 1.05
CA SER A 23 -5.77 4.25 0.34
C SER A 23 -4.88 3.64 -0.74
N ILE A 24 -4.66 2.33 -0.66
CA ILE A 24 -3.79 1.61 -1.58
C ILE A 24 -4.48 0.37 -2.14
N SER A 25 -4.43 0.23 -3.45
CA SER A 25 -4.78 -1.02 -4.12
C SER A 25 -3.57 -1.97 -4.12
N ILE A 26 -3.78 -3.26 -3.93
CA ILE A 26 -2.76 -4.29 -4.13
C ILE A 26 -3.34 -5.45 -4.94
N LYS A 27 -2.46 -6.08 -5.74
CA LYS A 27 -2.83 -7.21 -6.61
C LYS A 27 -2.61 -8.55 -5.92
N SER A 28 -1.59 -8.63 -5.07
CA SER A 28 -1.24 -9.88 -4.39
C SER A 28 -2.28 -10.24 -3.34
N ALA A 29 -2.73 -11.49 -3.37
CA ALA A 29 -3.48 -12.10 -2.28
C ALA A 29 -2.64 -12.11 -0.97
N PRO A 30 -3.29 -12.11 0.20
CA PRO A 30 -2.62 -12.13 1.51
C PRO A 30 -2.08 -13.53 1.86
N GLU A 31 -1.34 -14.13 0.93
CA GLU A 31 -0.75 -15.46 1.04
C GLU A 31 0.75 -15.36 1.25
N ARG A 32 1.27 -16.06 2.27
CA ARG A 32 2.70 -16.20 2.54
C ARG A 32 3.47 -14.86 2.53
N GLY A 33 2.81 -13.77 2.96
CA GLY A 33 3.40 -12.43 3.02
C GLY A 33 3.57 -11.71 1.68
N LYS A 34 3.03 -12.23 0.56
CA LYS A 34 3.11 -11.57 -0.76
C LYS A 34 2.47 -10.17 -0.75
N ALA A 35 1.25 -10.06 -0.24
CA ALA A 35 0.55 -8.79 -0.07
C ALA A 35 1.37 -7.77 0.75
N ASN A 36 1.95 -8.20 1.87
CA ASN A 36 2.74 -7.31 2.73
C ASN A 36 3.99 -6.80 2.01
N ARG A 37 4.68 -7.68 1.27
CA ARG A 37 5.85 -7.29 0.48
C ARG A 37 5.49 -6.29 -0.61
N GLU A 38 4.37 -6.48 -1.30
CA GLU A 38 3.88 -5.54 -2.31
C GLU A 38 3.52 -4.19 -1.68
N LEU A 39 2.76 -4.22 -0.58
CA LEU A 39 2.35 -3.03 0.18
C LEU A 39 3.57 -2.19 0.61
N ILE A 40 4.55 -2.80 1.27
CA ILE A 40 5.75 -2.09 1.74
C ILE A 40 6.52 -1.51 0.56
N LYS A 41 6.72 -2.28 -0.53
CA LYS A 41 7.44 -1.78 -1.72
C LYS A 41 6.74 -0.58 -2.36
N ARG A 42 5.41 -0.60 -2.44
CA ARG A 42 4.64 0.52 -3.01
C ARG A 42 4.71 1.76 -2.13
N LEU A 43 4.55 1.60 -0.82
CA LEU A 43 4.68 2.70 0.13
C LEU A 43 6.11 3.27 0.11
N ALA A 44 7.12 2.41 0.13
CA ALA A 44 8.52 2.82 0.09
C ALA A 44 8.83 3.64 -1.18
N LYS A 45 8.35 3.17 -2.34
CA LYS A 45 8.48 3.89 -3.61
C LYS A 45 7.79 5.24 -3.59
N HIS A 46 6.60 5.34 -3.01
CA HIS A 46 5.83 6.59 -2.96
C HIS A 46 6.49 7.62 -2.03
N PHE A 47 6.89 7.19 -0.83
CA PHE A 47 7.51 8.06 0.17
C PHE A 47 9.03 8.24 -0.02
N GLN A 48 9.61 7.62 -1.06
CA GLN A 48 11.04 7.64 -1.36
C GLN A 48 11.93 7.24 -0.17
N VAL A 49 11.47 6.26 0.59
CA VAL A 49 12.22 5.70 1.73
C VAL A 49 12.97 4.43 1.29
N PRO A 50 14.21 4.22 1.81
CA PRO A 50 15.05 3.08 1.44
C PRO A 50 14.47 1.72 1.86
#